data_AF-A0A975FUJ0-F1
#
_entry.id   AF-A0A975FUJ0-F1
#
_cell.length_a   1.000
_cell.length_b   1.000
_cell.length_c   1.000
_cell.angle_alpha   90.00
_cell.angle_beta   90.00
_cell.angle_gamma   90.00
#
_symmetry.space_group_name_H-M   'P 1'
#
loop_
_entity.id
_entity.type
_entity.pdbx_description
1 polymer ?
#
loop_
_entity_poly.entity_id
_entity_poly.type
_entity_poly.pdbx_seq_one_letter_code
_entity_poly.pdbx_strand_id
1 'polypeptide(L)'
;MKTTIFSLLLMCFVITTYAQKKEIRKAEDAVEDKAFDEAKSLLKQVENTYKEENEKWQSTYLLTKGKAYLANGIGSPFEDLKTATEAFQQAIELGKDVEEAQKGLDDVRATLVNSAVEDQEKQKDLIVADKLYKAYELGKQDTLYLYYAASSAVNGRDYDRALKYYKQLLDLNFDGSQVLYQATNVETGVVETFGNKTLRDASVKSGSHKDPKDINSPSKTGEIAKNISLIYIEQNKPEKAIEAMKRAKQENPDDVALMQAEADLYYNLGNIKKYNEIMSSIAEKNPNDPIVFYNLGVSAEKLEDFDKAKKMYQKAIELDPEMANAYNNIASIILAKDREITEEMNKLGMSPAETKKYDELKAEKIKVLKTAVPYLKKTIELDSTNINAMKYLKSIYYQTQENDKAEEIDKLIKEAESKQE
;
A
#
# COMPACT_ATOMS: atom_id res chain seq x y z
N MET A 1 -11.78 29.68 -72.10
CA MET A 1 -10.72 29.28 -71.13
C MET A 1 -11.11 29.46 -69.66
N LYS A 2 -11.88 30.48 -69.25
CA LYS A 2 -12.28 30.63 -67.83
C LYS A 2 -13.32 29.60 -67.34
N THR A 3 -14.22 29.12 -68.20
CA THR A 3 -15.22 28.09 -67.86
C THR A 3 -14.62 26.68 -67.78
N THR A 4 -13.67 26.33 -68.65
CA THR A 4 -12.99 25.02 -68.64
C THR A 4 -12.06 24.82 -67.45
N ILE A 5 -11.43 25.88 -66.93
CA ILE A 5 -10.61 25.82 -65.71
C ILE A 5 -11.49 25.59 -64.47
N PHE A 6 -12.67 26.20 -64.42
CA PHE A 6 -13.64 25.97 -63.35
C PHE A 6 -14.18 24.53 -63.32
N SER A 7 -14.45 23.94 -64.50
CA SER A 7 -14.91 22.54 -64.61
C SER A 7 -13.84 21.52 -64.19
N LEU A 8 -12.56 21.76 -64.50
CA LEU A 8 -11.45 20.89 -64.11
C LEU A 8 -11.16 20.95 -62.60
N LEU A 9 -11.21 22.13 -62.00
CA LEU A 9 -11.07 22.30 -60.54
C LEU A 9 -12.22 21.62 -59.78
N LEU A 10 -13.46 21.75 -60.27
CA LEU A 10 -14.63 21.08 -59.67
C LEU A 10 -14.51 19.55 -59.77
N MET A 11 -13.99 19.04 -60.89
CA MET A 11 -13.81 17.60 -61.11
C MET A 11 -12.70 17.02 -60.24
N CYS A 12 -11.57 17.73 -60.06
CA CYS A 12 -10.53 17.33 -59.11
C CYS A 12 -11.01 17.31 -57.66
N PHE A 13 -11.84 18.28 -57.26
CA PHE A 13 -12.41 18.36 -55.90
C PHE A 13 -13.44 17.24 -55.60
N VAL A 14 -14.21 16.82 -56.61
CA VAL A 14 -15.15 15.68 -56.48
C VAL A 14 -14.41 14.34 -56.40
N ILE A 15 -13.27 14.19 -57.09
CA ILE A 15 -12.47 12.96 -57.06
C ILE A 15 -11.80 12.75 -55.69
N THR A 16 -11.31 13.82 -55.07
CA THR A 16 -10.64 13.73 -53.75
C THR A 16 -11.61 13.37 -52.63
N THR A 17 -12.81 13.97 -52.59
CA THR A 17 -13.85 13.65 -51.59
C THR A 17 -14.44 12.25 -51.76
N TYR A 18 -14.62 11.78 -53.00
CA TYR A 18 -15.06 10.41 -53.25
C TYR A 18 -14.02 9.37 -52.81
N ALA A 19 -12.73 9.65 -53.03
CA ALA A 19 -11.64 8.77 -52.59
C ALA A 19 -11.59 8.66 -51.05
N GLN A 20 -11.75 9.77 -50.33
CA GLN A 20 -11.75 9.79 -48.85
C GLN A 20 -12.84 8.89 -48.27
N LYS A 21 -14.09 9.03 -48.75
CA LYS A 21 -15.24 8.21 -48.30
C LYS A 21 -15.03 6.72 -48.54
N LYS A 22 -14.41 6.38 -49.68
CA LYS A 22 -14.12 4.99 -50.03
C LYS A 22 -13.10 4.39 -49.06
N GLU A 23 -12.04 5.12 -48.72
CA GLU A 23 -11.04 4.64 -47.77
C GLU A 23 -11.60 4.52 -46.35
N ILE A 24 -12.47 5.45 -45.90
CA ILE A 24 -13.16 5.34 -44.61
C ILE A 24 -14.05 4.08 -44.55
N ARG A 25 -14.82 3.79 -45.61
CA ARG A 25 -15.64 2.55 -45.68
C ARG A 25 -14.80 1.29 -45.66
N LYS A 26 -13.72 1.23 -46.43
CA LYS A 26 -12.82 0.07 -46.39
C LYS A 26 -12.22 -0.13 -45.00
N ALA A 27 -11.91 0.96 -44.29
CA ALA A 27 -11.41 0.86 -42.94
C ALA A 27 -12.47 0.30 -41.98
N GLU A 28 -13.74 0.68 -42.17
CA GLU A 28 -14.88 0.13 -41.43
C GLU A 28 -15.04 -1.37 -41.72
N ASP A 29 -15.06 -1.77 -42.99
CA ASP A 29 -15.11 -3.18 -43.42
C ASP A 29 -13.92 -3.98 -42.81
N ALA A 30 -12.71 -3.41 -42.84
CA ALA A 30 -11.51 -4.03 -42.27
C ALA A 30 -11.60 -4.19 -40.74
N VAL A 31 -12.29 -3.29 -40.02
CA VAL A 31 -12.56 -3.47 -38.59
C VAL A 31 -13.53 -4.62 -38.36
N GLU A 32 -14.59 -4.74 -39.17
CA GLU A 32 -15.56 -5.84 -39.09
C GLU A 32 -14.90 -7.20 -39.38
N ASP A 33 -14.00 -7.23 -40.37
CA ASP A 33 -13.20 -8.40 -40.75
C ASP A 33 -12.05 -8.71 -39.79
N LYS A 34 -11.88 -7.91 -38.72
CA LYS A 34 -10.79 -8.00 -37.74
C LYS A 34 -9.38 -7.80 -38.34
N ALA A 35 -9.29 -7.17 -39.50
CA ALA A 35 -8.06 -6.76 -40.17
C ALA A 35 -7.58 -5.38 -39.63
N PHE A 36 -7.27 -5.31 -38.33
CA PHE A 36 -7.05 -4.03 -37.64
C PHE A 36 -5.84 -3.25 -38.15
N ASP A 37 -4.76 -3.91 -38.55
CA ASP A 37 -3.59 -3.23 -39.12
C ASP A 37 -3.91 -2.61 -40.49
N GLU A 38 -4.74 -3.28 -41.30
CA GLU A 38 -5.25 -2.73 -42.55
C GLU A 38 -6.15 -1.52 -42.28
N ALA A 39 -7.09 -1.63 -41.34
CA ALA A 39 -7.95 -0.52 -40.93
C ALA A 39 -7.13 0.70 -40.48
N LYS A 40 -6.12 0.51 -39.61
CA LYS A 40 -5.21 1.57 -39.17
C LYS A 40 -4.48 2.22 -40.35
N SER A 41 -3.97 1.42 -41.29
CA SER A 41 -3.30 1.91 -42.51
C SER A 41 -4.23 2.77 -43.38
N LEU A 42 -5.46 2.31 -43.62
CA LEU A 42 -6.47 3.02 -44.41
C LEU A 42 -6.87 4.34 -43.75
N LEU A 43 -7.09 4.35 -42.43
CA LEU A 43 -7.40 5.56 -41.66
C LEU A 43 -6.24 6.56 -41.66
N LYS A 44 -4.99 6.08 -41.67
CA LYS A 44 -3.82 6.96 -41.73
C LYS A 44 -3.75 7.75 -43.03
N GLN A 45 -4.19 7.16 -44.15
CA GLN A 45 -4.20 7.83 -45.46
C GLN A 45 -5.12 9.05 -45.51
N VAL A 46 -6.17 9.07 -44.70
CA VAL A 46 -7.19 10.15 -44.68
C VAL A 46 -7.15 11.00 -43.41
N GLU A 47 -6.18 10.79 -42.51
CA GLU A 47 -6.11 11.46 -41.19
C GLU A 47 -6.05 12.99 -41.26
N ASN A 48 -5.44 13.53 -42.30
CA ASN A 48 -5.30 14.98 -42.47
C ASN A 48 -6.43 15.62 -43.26
N THR A 49 -7.33 14.84 -43.87
CA THR A 49 -8.33 15.33 -44.82
C THR A 49 -9.76 15.01 -44.44
N TYR A 50 -10.00 14.04 -43.53
CA TYR A 50 -11.37 13.65 -43.14
C TYR A 50 -12.23 14.82 -42.60
N LYS A 51 -11.60 15.87 -42.05
CA LYS A 51 -12.28 17.07 -41.52
C LYS A 51 -12.94 17.93 -42.60
N GLU A 52 -12.57 17.74 -43.87
CA GLU A 52 -13.21 18.41 -45.02
C GLU A 52 -14.55 17.78 -45.40
N GLU A 53 -14.84 16.58 -44.87
CA GLU A 53 -16.10 15.87 -45.14
C GLU A 53 -17.26 16.37 -44.29
N ASN A 54 -18.48 15.93 -44.62
CA ASN A 54 -19.64 16.21 -43.78
C ASN A 54 -19.58 15.44 -42.44
N GLU A 55 -20.34 15.91 -41.44
CA GLU A 55 -20.33 15.38 -40.07
C GLU A 55 -20.54 13.86 -40.00
N LYS A 56 -21.35 13.28 -40.91
CA LYS A 56 -21.56 11.83 -40.95
C LYS A 56 -20.24 11.10 -41.16
N TRP A 57 -19.45 11.51 -42.16
CA TRP A 57 -18.20 10.84 -42.50
C TRP A 57 -17.06 11.16 -41.52
N GLN A 58 -17.08 12.36 -40.93
CA GLN A 58 -16.20 12.66 -39.81
C GLN A 58 -16.47 11.72 -38.63
N SER A 59 -17.75 11.51 -38.27
CA SER A 59 -18.17 10.58 -37.23
C SER A 59 -17.74 9.15 -37.54
N THR A 60 -18.03 8.65 -38.76
CA THR A 60 -17.61 7.31 -39.19
C THR A 60 -16.09 7.14 -39.11
N TYR A 61 -15.30 8.10 -39.58
CA TYR A 61 -13.84 8.05 -39.46
C TYR A 61 -13.39 7.91 -38.00
N LEU A 62 -13.93 8.75 -37.11
CA LEU A 62 -13.54 8.80 -35.70
C LEU A 62 -13.95 7.51 -34.95
N LEU A 63 -15.16 7.01 -35.16
CA LEU A 63 -15.63 5.76 -34.57
C LEU A 63 -14.82 4.56 -35.07
N THR A 64 -14.56 4.47 -36.38
CA THR A 64 -13.75 3.40 -36.96
C THR A 64 -12.31 3.45 -36.44
N LYS A 65 -11.73 4.64 -36.29
CA LYS A 65 -10.41 4.83 -35.68
C LYS A 65 -10.40 4.39 -34.22
N GLY A 66 -11.40 4.78 -33.43
CA GLY A 66 -11.57 4.33 -32.06
C GLY A 66 -11.57 2.80 -31.95
N LYS A 67 -12.41 2.15 -32.75
CA LYS A 67 -12.53 0.68 -32.78
C LYS A 67 -11.24 0.00 -33.23
N ALA A 68 -10.63 0.43 -34.34
CA ALA A 68 -9.42 -0.18 -34.89
C ALA A 68 -8.23 -0.16 -33.90
N TYR A 69 -8.09 0.92 -33.13
CA TYR A 69 -7.03 1.07 -32.14
C TYR A 69 -7.36 0.39 -30.79
N LEU A 70 -8.63 0.14 -30.48
CA LEU A 70 -9.04 -0.64 -29.30
C LEU A 70 -8.99 -2.17 -29.53
N ALA A 71 -9.04 -2.61 -30.78
CA ALA A 71 -9.53 -3.94 -31.11
C ALA A 71 -8.70 -5.15 -30.63
N ASN A 72 -7.43 -4.97 -30.25
CA ASN A 72 -6.65 -6.04 -29.59
C ASN A 72 -7.06 -6.24 -28.12
N GLY A 73 -8.05 -5.48 -27.62
CA GLY A 73 -8.55 -5.54 -26.26
C GLY A 73 -7.40 -5.37 -25.27
N ILE A 74 -7.29 -6.30 -24.32
CA ILE A 74 -6.25 -6.30 -23.27
C ILE A 74 -4.83 -6.29 -23.85
N GLY A 75 -4.63 -6.88 -25.04
CA GLY A 75 -3.36 -6.90 -25.76
C GLY A 75 -3.03 -5.62 -26.53
N SER A 76 -3.91 -4.63 -26.54
CA SER A 76 -3.66 -3.33 -27.20
C SER A 76 -2.53 -2.57 -26.50
N PRO A 77 -1.55 -2.03 -27.25
CA PRO A 77 -0.55 -1.12 -26.68
C PRO A 77 -1.21 0.08 -25.99
N PHE A 78 -0.58 0.62 -24.94
CA PHE A 78 -1.12 1.78 -24.23
C PHE A 78 -1.30 3.01 -25.15
N GLU A 79 -0.39 3.22 -26.10
CA GLU A 79 -0.51 4.29 -27.11
C GLU A 79 -1.68 4.10 -28.08
N ASP A 80 -2.02 2.85 -28.39
CA ASP A 80 -3.21 2.55 -29.19
C ASP A 80 -4.48 2.89 -28.41
N LEU A 81 -4.53 2.55 -27.11
CA LEU A 81 -5.66 2.91 -26.24
C LEU A 81 -5.82 4.44 -26.06
N LYS A 82 -4.71 5.19 -26.04
CA LYS A 82 -4.75 6.66 -26.07
C LYS A 82 -5.32 7.17 -27.39
N THR A 83 -4.87 6.62 -28.51
CA THR A 83 -5.38 6.99 -29.85
C THR A 83 -6.88 6.70 -29.96
N ALA A 84 -7.33 5.54 -29.45
CA ALA A 84 -8.73 5.18 -29.41
C ALA A 84 -9.55 6.17 -28.54
N THR A 85 -9.02 6.52 -27.36
CA THR A 85 -9.62 7.53 -26.48
C THR A 85 -9.85 8.85 -27.20
N GLU A 86 -8.82 9.39 -27.84
CA GLU A 86 -8.88 10.69 -28.53
C GLU A 86 -9.90 10.66 -29.67
N ALA A 87 -9.95 9.57 -30.43
CA ALA A 87 -10.89 9.41 -31.52
C ALA A 87 -12.36 9.40 -31.02
N PHE A 88 -12.66 8.65 -29.97
CA PHE A 88 -14.00 8.63 -29.38
C PHE A 88 -14.37 9.97 -28.72
N GLN A 89 -13.44 10.64 -28.04
CA GLN A 89 -13.68 11.98 -27.48
C GLN A 89 -14.00 13.00 -28.58
N GLN A 90 -13.25 12.99 -29.68
CA GLN A 90 -13.53 13.84 -30.83
C GLN A 90 -14.90 13.52 -31.47
N ALA A 91 -15.33 12.25 -31.50
CA ALA A 91 -16.65 11.88 -31.98
C ALA A 91 -17.78 12.43 -31.07
N ILE A 92 -17.59 12.39 -29.76
CA ILE A 92 -18.51 13.00 -28.79
C ILE A 92 -18.58 14.52 -28.99
N GLU A 93 -17.43 15.18 -29.14
CA GLU A 93 -17.35 16.63 -29.38
C GLU A 93 -18.03 17.05 -30.70
N LEU A 94 -17.97 16.20 -31.72
CA LEU A 94 -18.70 16.39 -32.99
C LEU A 94 -20.23 16.31 -32.80
N GLY A 95 -20.71 15.68 -31.73
CA GLY A 95 -22.14 15.55 -31.41
C GLY A 95 -22.89 14.53 -32.26
N LYS A 96 -22.18 13.65 -32.98
CA LYS A 96 -22.74 12.54 -33.76
C LYS A 96 -22.39 11.21 -33.12
N ASP A 97 -23.32 10.27 -33.20
CA ASP A 97 -23.15 8.89 -32.71
C ASP A 97 -22.60 8.83 -31.27
N VAL A 98 -23.02 9.80 -30.44
CA VAL A 98 -22.47 10.04 -29.10
C VAL A 98 -22.60 8.82 -28.19
N GLU A 99 -23.72 8.09 -28.27
CA GLU A 99 -23.92 6.86 -27.49
C GLU A 99 -22.90 5.77 -27.86
N GLU A 100 -22.61 5.62 -29.15
CA GLU A 100 -21.63 4.65 -29.63
C GLU A 100 -20.20 5.05 -29.25
N ALA A 101 -19.87 6.34 -29.37
CA ALA A 101 -18.58 6.87 -28.93
C ALA A 101 -18.39 6.74 -27.41
N GLN A 102 -19.45 6.98 -26.63
CA GLN A 102 -19.43 6.82 -25.17
C GLN A 102 -19.22 5.35 -24.78
N LYS A 103 -19.91 4.42 -25.44
CA LYS A 103 -19.68 2.98 -25.25
C LYS A 103 -18.23 2.61 -25.59
N GLY A 104 -17.68 3.17 -26.66
CA GLY A 104 -16.27 3.01 -27.02
C GLY A 104 -15.31 3.48 -25.93
N LEU A 105 -15.58 4.63 -25.27
CA LEU A 105 -14.80 5.09 -24.12
C LEU A 105 -14.92 4.17 -22.91
N ASP A 106 -16.11 3.62 -22.65
CA ASP A 106 -16.33 2.65 -21.58
C ASP A 106 -15.53 1.37 -21.84
N ASP A 107 -15.50 0.89 -23.09
CA ASP A 107 -14.72 -0.28 -23.50
C ASP A 107 -13.20 -0.01 -23.40
N VAL A 108 -12.74 1.19 -23.77
CA VAL A 108 -11.33 1.62 -23.57
C VAL A 108 -11.00 1.63 -22.07
N ARG A 109 -11.86 2.21 -21.24
CA ARG A 109 -11.65 2.26 -19.78
C ARG A 109 -11.56 0.86 -19.17
N ALA A 110 -12.48 -0.04 -19.53
CA ALA A 110 -12.44 -1.43 -19.08
C ALA A 110 -11.15 -2.14 -19.52
N THR A 111 -10.73 -1.92 -20.77
CA THR A 111 -9.50 -2.49 -21.33
C THR A 111 -8.24 -1.98 -20.62
N LEU A 112 -8.16 -0.68 -20.32
CA LEU A 112 -7.07 -0.09 -19.56
C LEU A 112 -6.92 -0.75 -18.19
N VAL A 113 -8.02 -0.93 -17.46
CA VAL A 113 -8.03 -1.55 -16.13
C VAL A 113 -7.59 -3.01 -16.20
N ASN A 114 -8.19 -3.81 -17.08
CA ASN A 114 -7.83 -5.23 -17.22
C ASN A 114 -6.38 -5.42 -17.66
N SER A 115 -5.90 -4.58 -18.58
CA SER A 115 -4.50 -4.59 -19.04
C SER A 115 -3.52 -4.10 -17.97
N ALA A 116 -3.95 -3.23 -17.04
CA ALA A 116 -3.16 -2.83 -15.89
C ALA A 116 -2.98 -3.99 -14.90
N VAL A 117 -4.00 -4.83 -14.69
CA VAL A 117 -3.91 -6.02 -13.83
C VAL A 117 -2.85 -6.99 -14.36
N GLU A 118 -2.85 -7.31 -15.66
CA GLU A 118 -1.83 -8.19 -16.26
C GLU A 118 -0.41 -7.62 -16.17
N ASP A 119 -0.26 -6.31 -16.33
CA ASP A 119 1.05 -5.67 -16.25
C ASP A 119 1.55 -5.56 -14.80
N GLN A 120 0.65 -5.57 -13.81
CA GLN A 120 1.02 -5.65 -12.39
C GLN A 120 1.65 -7.01 -12.05
N GLU A 121 1.12 -8.11 -12.59
CA GLU A 121 1.71 -9.45 -12.45
C GLU A 121 3.12 -9.52 -13.08
N LYS A 122 3.34 -8.71 -14.13
CA LYS A 122 4.62 -8.57 -14.83
C LYS A 122 5.53 -7.50 -14.20
N GLN A 123 5.15 -6.91 -13.05
CA GLN A 123 5.89 -5.88 -12.31
C GLN A 123 6.24 -4.63 -13.15
N LYS A 124 5.36 -4.24 -14.08
CA LYS A 124 5.54 -3.04 -14.91
C LYS A 124 4.89 -1.82 -14.27
N ASP A 125 5.29 -1.48 -13.06
CA ASP A 125 4.56 -0.55 -12.19
C ASP A 125 4.24 0.82 -12.81
N LEU A 126 5.16 1.41 -13.60
CA LEU A 126 4.90 2.71 -14.24
C LEU A 126 3.85 2.63 -15.35
N ILE A 127 3.81 1.52 -16.11
CA ILE A 127 2.80 1.32 -17.15
C ILE A 127 1.43 1.09 -16.49
N VAL A 128 1.41 0.36 -15.36
CA VAL A 128 0.20 0.20 -14.54
C VAL A 128 -0.30 1.56 -14.06
N ALA A 129 0.58 2.42 -13.54
CA ALA A 129 0.24 3.76 -13.09
C ALA A 129 -0.39 4.60 -14.21
N ASP A 130 0.18 4.56 -15.42
CA ASP A 130 -0.33 5.32 -16.57
C ASP A 130 -1.70 4.83 -17.06
N LYS A 131 -1.90 3.50 -17.11
CA LYS A 131 -3.18 2.91 -17.50
C LYS A 131 -4.28 3.22 -16.51
N LEU A 132 -4.02 3.07 -15.21
CA LEU A 132 -4.99 3.34 -14.15
C LEU A 132 -5.32 4.83 -14.04
N TYR A 133 -4.32 5.71 -14.18
CA TYR A 133 -4.56 7.15 -14.22
C TYR A 133 -5.43 7.53 -15.42
N LYS A 134 -5.15 6.97 -16.62
CA LYS A 134 -5.98 7.22 -17.81
C LYS A 134 -7.42 6.71 -17.63
N ALA A 135 -7.59 5.54 -17.02
CA ALA A 135 -8.91 5.00 -16.70
C ALA A 135 -9.68 5.89 -15.71
N TYR A 136 -8.98 6.49 -14.73
CA TYR A 136 -9.53 7.51 -13.85
C TYR A 136 -9.94 8.77 -14.64
N GLU A 137 -9.10 9.29 -15.54
CA GLU A 137 -9.43 10.48 -16.34
C GLU A 137 -10.69 10.31 -17.20
N LEU A 138 -10.93 9.09 -17.70
CA LEU A 138 -12.11 8.74 -18.50
C LEU A 138 -13.39 8.66 -17.67
N GLY A 139 -13.34 8.07 -16.47
CA GLY A 139 -14.52 7.89 -15.64
C GLY A 139 -14.80 9.06 -14.68
N LYS A 140 -13.75 9.67 -14.14
CA LYS A 140 -13.68 10.67 -13.04
C LYS A 140 -14.41 10.34 -11.73
N GLN A 141 -15.38 9.42 -11.75
CA GLN A 141 -16.16 8.99 -10.60
C GLN A 141 -15.42 7.96 -9.76
N ASP A 142 -14.57 7.14 -10.40
CA ASP A 142 -13.86 6.06 -9.72
C ASP A 142 -12.46 6.51 -9.30
N THR A 143 -12.42 7.23 -8.18
CA THR A 143 -11.19 7.75 -7.57
C THR A 143 -10.29 6.65 -7.05
N LEU A 144 -10.76 5.40 -6.96
CA LEU A 144 -9.96 4.26 -6.55
C LEU A 144 -8.85 3.96 -7.56
N TYR A 145 -9.10 4.16 -8.86
CA TYR A 145 -8.06 4.02 -9.89
C TYR A 145 -6.97 5.08 -9.76
N LEU A 146 -7.30 6.30 -9.33
CA LEU A 146 -6.30 7.33 -9.04
C LEU A 146 -5.42 6.94 -7.84
N TYR A 147 -6.01 6.34 -6.81
CA TYR A 147 -5.27 5.79 -5.67
C TYR A 147 -4.32 4.66 -6.10
N TYR A 148 -4.81 3.68 -6.87
CA TYR A 148 -3.93 2.61 -7.35
C TYR A 148 -2.84 3.12 -8.30
N ALA A 149 -3.15 4.11 -9.16
CA ALA A 149 -2.14 4.76 -9.98
C ALA A 149 -1.04 5.43 -9.15
N ALA A 150 -1.41 6.09 -8.04
CA ALA A 150 -0.46 6.69 -7.11
C ALA A 150 0.45 5.63 -6.47
N SER A 151 -0.14 4.53 -5.99
CA SER A 151 0.60 3.41 -5.39
C SER A 151 1.54 2.73 -6.40
N SER A 152 1.09 2.46 -7.63
CA SER A 152 1.95 1.90 -8.67
C SER A 152 3.09 2.86 -9.05
N ALA A 153 2.87 4.18 -9.05
CA ALA A 153 3.95 5.14 -9.25
C ALA A 153 5.00 5.11 -8.11
N VAL A 154 4.58 4.87 -6.86
CA VAL A 154 5.51 4.64 -5.73
C VAL A 154 6.35 3.38 -5.96
N ASN A 155 5.73 2.27 -6.33
CA ASN A 155 6.43 1.01 -6.59
C ASN A 155 7.46 1.16 -7.72
N GLY A 156 7.09 1.88 -8.79
CA GLY A 156 7.99 2.25 -9.88
C GLY A 156 9.00 3.35 -9.55
N ARG A 157 9.03 3.84 -8.30
CA ARG A 157 9.89 4.92 -7.78
C ARG A 157 9.78 6.26 -8.52
N ASP A 158 8.68 6.49 -9.24
CA ASP A 158 8.34 7.80 -9.81
C ASP A 158 7.58 8.62 -8.78
N TYR A 159 8.35 9.15 -7.83
CA TYR A 159 7.86 9.88 -6.67
C TYR A 159 7.16 11.20 -7.01
N ASP A 160 7.58 11.88 -8.08
CA ASP A 160 6.93 13.13 -8.49
C ASP A 160 5.54 12.87 -9.08
N ARG A 161 5.40 11.79 -9.87
CA ARG A 161 4.10 11.34 -10.37
C ARG A 161 3.20 10.85 -9.24
N ALA A 162 3.73 10.05 -8.31
CA ALA A 162 2.97 9.59 -7.15
C ALA A 162 2.45 10.77 -6.32
N LEU A 163 3.29 11.77 -6.01
CA LEU A 163 2.88 12.97 -5.29
C LEU A 163 1.80 13.76 -6.02
N LYS A 164 1.88 13.86 -7.35
CA LYS A 164 0.85 14.52 -8.16
C LYS A 164 -0.50 13.82 -7.97
N TYR A 165 -0.54 12.49 -8.06
CA TYR A 165 -1.78 11.71 -7.91
C TYR A 165 -2.33 11.75 -6.49
N TYR A 166 -1.48 11.61 -5.47
CA TYR A 166 -1.91 11.75 -4.08
C TYR A 166 -2.47 13.13 -3.76
N LYS A 167 -1.87 14.21 -4.29
CA LYS A 167 -2.43 15.56 -4.14
C LYS A 167 -3.82 15.69 -4.74
N GLN A 168 -4.04 15.11 -5.93
CA GLN A 168 -5.37 15.09 -6.52
C GLN A 168 -6.38 14.33 -5.65
N LEU A 169 -6.00 13.21 -5.04
CA LEU A 169 -6.87 12.49 -4.09
C LEU A 169 -7.22 13.33 -2.87
N LEU A 170 -6.24 14.04 -2.31
CA LEU A 170 -6.47 14.95 -1.18
C LEU A 170 -7.40 16.11 -1.56
N ASP A 171 -7.23 16.70 -2.74
CA ASP A 171 -8.08 17.79 -3.21
C ASP A 171 -9.52 17.32 -3.53
N LEU A 172 -9.72 16.02 -3.75
CA LEU A 172 -11.03 15.38 -3.90
C LEU A 172 -11.64 14.93 -2.56
N ASN A 173 -10.97 15.14 -1.43
CA ASN A 173 -11.34 14.60 -0.13
C ASN A 173 -11.55 13.08 -0.15
N PHE A 174 -10.75 12.36 -0.95
CA PHE A 174 -10.83 10.91 -1.04
C PHE A 174 -10.36 10.26 0.27
N ASP A 175 -11.28 9.56 0.93
CA ASP A 175 -10.98 8.73 2.10
C ASP A 175 -10.87 7.24 1.74
N GLY A 176 -11.29 6.83 0.54
CA GLY A 176 -11.24 5.44 0.08
C GLY A 176 -12.04 4.44 0.92
N SER A 177 -12.93 4.90 1.79
CA SER A 177 -13.79 4.02 2.57
C SER A 177 -14.89 3.43 1.68
N GLN A 178 -15.24 2.16 1.91
CA GLN A 178 -16.29 1.45 1.20
C GLN A 178 -17.28 0.85 2.19
N VAL A 179 -18.56 0.84 1.83
CA VAL A 179 -19.57 0.11 2.60
C VAL A 179 -19.46 -1.38 2.27
N LEU A 180 -19.00 -2.17 3.24
CA LEU A 180 -18.99 -3.62 3.20
C LEU A 180 -20.36 -4.13 3.68
N TYR A 181 -21.05 -4.85 2.80
CA TYR A 181 -22.33 -5.46 3.11
C TYR A 181 -22.10 -6.84 3.69
N GLN A 182 -22.31 -7.02 4.99
CA GLN A 182 -22.09 -8.30 5.66
C GLN A 182 -23.40 -8.90 6.17
N ALA A 183 -23.44 -10.23 6.30
CA ALA A 183 -24.48 -10.95 7.04
C ALA A 183 -23.91 -12.27 7.56
N THR A 184 -24.49 -12.82 8.61
CA THR A 184 -24.08 -14.09 9.20
C THR A 184 -24.82 -15.25 8.53
N ASN A 185 -24.07 -16.20 7.99
CA ASN A 185 -24.62 -17.45 7.45
C ASN A 185 -25.29 -18.25 8.58
N VAL A 186 -26.54 -18.66 8.36
CA VAL A 186 -27.36 -19.33 9.39
C VAL A 186 -26.84 -20.73 9.71
N GLU A 187 -26.29 -21.45 8.73
CA GLU A 187 -25.80 -22.82 8.90
C GLU A 187 -24.44 -22.86 9.59
N THR A 188 -23.52 -21.98 9.19
CA THR A 188 -22.13 -22.01 9.66
C THR A 188 -21.87 -21.07 10.84
N GLY A 189 -22.73 -20.06 11.04
CA GLY A 189 -22.51 -18.99 12.01
C GLY A 189 -21.40 -18.00 11.63
N VAL A 190 -20.83 -18.12 10.42
CA VAL A 190 -19.74 -17.26 9.93
C VAL A 190 -20.31 -15.97 9.33
N VAL A 191 -19.62 -14.84 9.56
CA VAL A 191 -19.93 -13.57 8.89
C VAL A 191 -19.37 -13.58 7.48
N GLU A 192 -20.24 -13.44 6.48
CA GLU A 192 -19.89 -13.36 5.07
C GLU A 192 -20.04 -11.93 4.55
N THR A 193 -19.19 -11.54 3.59
CA THR A 193 -19.24 -10.22 2.93
C THR A 193 -19.76 -10.37 1.51
N PHE A 194 -20.69 -9.51 1.13
CA PHE A 194 -21.39 -9.50 -0.15
C PHE A 194 -20.90 -8.36 -1.03
N GLY A 195 -20.88 -8.60 -2.35
CA GLY A 195 -20.46 -7.59 -3.32
C GLY A 195 -21.38 -6.37 -3.43
N ASN A 196 -22.63 -6.48 -2.96
CA ASN A 196 -23.55 -5.34 -2.86
C ASN A 196 -24.71 -5.63 -1.89
N LYS A 197 -25.41 -4.56 -1.51
CA LYS A 197 -26.58 -4.60 -0.63
C LYS A 197 -27.66 -5.55 -1.11
N THR A 198 -27.98 -5.54 -2.40
CA THR A 198 -29.06 -6.33 -2.99
C THR A 198 -28.84 -7.83 -2.81
N LEU A 199 -27.62 -8.31 -3.05
CA LEU A 199 -27.26 -9.71 -2.86
C LEU A 199 -27.36 -10.12 -1.40
N ARG A 200 -26.85 -9.29 -0.49
CA ARG A 200 -26.91 -9.51 0.96
C ARG A 200 -28.36 -9.56 1.45
N ASP A 201 -29.17 -8.59 1.06
CA ASP A 201 -30.59 -8.50 1.46
C ASP A 201 -31.40 -9.67 0.88
N ALA A 202 -31.08 -10.14 -0.34
CA ALA A 202 -31.70 -11.33 -0.92
C ALA A 202 -31.37 -12.61 -0.15
N SER A 203 -30.11 -12.78 0.27
CA SER A 203 -29.67 -13.92 1.11
C SER A 203 -30.28 -13.89 2.51
N VAL A 204 -30.48 -12.70 3.08
CA VAL A 204 -31.21 -12.57 4.35
C VAL A 204 -32.68 -12.91 4.17
N LYS A 205 -33.30 -12.41 3.10
CA LYS A 205 -34.72 -12.68 2.80
C LYS A 205 -35.00 -14.14 2.49
N SER A 206 -34.06 -14.87 1.88
CA SER A 206 -34.20 -16.31 1.62
C SER A 206 -34.01 -17.17 2.88
N GLY A 207 -33.54 -16.58 3.98
CA GLY A 207 -33.27 -17.27 5.24
C GLY A 207 -31.91 -17.96 5.30
N SER A 208 -31.06 -17.85 4.27
CA SER A 208 -29.70 -18.40 4.32
C SER A 208 -28.78 -17.58 5.22
N HIS A 209 -29.08 -16.29 5.41
CA HIS A 209 -28.31 -15.38 6.25
C HIS A 209 -29.19 -14.61 7.24
N LYS A 210 -28.57 -14.10 8.30
CA LYS A 210 -29.18 -13.26 9.34
C LYS A 210 -28.24 -12.11 9.73
N ASP A 211 -28.72 -11.21 10.58
CA ASP A 211 -27.93 -10.12 11.18
C ASP A 211 -27.17 -9.25 10.15
N PRO A 212 -27.86 -8.66 9.16
CA PRO A 212 -27.20 -7.82 8.16
C PRO A 212 -26.52 -6.61 8.80
N LYS A 213 -25.30 -6.32 8.38
CA LYS A 213 -24.51 -5.16 8.79
C LYS A 213 -23.96 -4.42 7.58
N ASP A 214 -24.02 -3.10 7.63
CA ASP A 214 -23.32 -2.21 6.72
C ASP A 214 -22.10 -1.70 7.50
N ILE A 215 -20.91 -2.13 7.11
CA ILE A 215 -19.66 -1.77 7.79
C ILE A 215 -18.85 -0.89 6.86
N ASN A 216 -18.53 0.33 7.28
CA ASN A 216 -17.58 1.16 6.56
C ASN A 216 -16.18 0.60 6.74
N SER A 217 -15.47 0.35 5.64
CA SER A 217 -14.06 0.00 5.69
C SER A 217 -13.25 1.16 6.28
N PRO A 218 -12.08 0.89 6.88
CA PRO A 218 -11.18 1.94 7.33
C PRO A 218 -10.85 2.93 6.20
N SER A 219 -10.63 4.18 6.57
CA SER A 219 -10.14 5.21 5.65
C SER A 219 -8.72 4.89 5.17
N LYS A 220 -8.45 5.18 3.90
CA LYS A 220 -7.14 5.19 3.25
C LYS A 220 -6.39 6.50 3.46
N THR A 221 -6.97 7.51 4.11
CA THR A 221 -6.32 8.81 4.30
C THR A 221 -5.01 8.70 5.09
N GLY A 222 -4.97 7.88 6.15
CA GLY A 222 -3.72 7.60 6.87
C GLY A 222 -2.64 6.95 6.00
N GLU A 223 -3.02 6.03 5.12
CA GLU A 223 -2.12 5.39 4.16
C GLU A 223 -1.58 6.38 3.11
N ILE A 224 -2.44 7.23 2.56
CA ILE A 224 -2.07 8.29 1.62
C ILE A 224 -1.07 9.26 2.28
N ALA A 225 -1.37 9.71 3.51
CA ALA A 225 -0.48 10.60 4.25
C ALA A 225 0.88 9.94 4.56
N LYS A 226 0.88 8.65 4.91
CA LYS A 226 2.10 7.85 5.08
C LYS A 226 2.93 7.82 3.79
N ASN A 227 2.30 7.48 2.67
CA ASN A 227 2.99 7.38 1.37
C ASN A 227 3.56 8.73 0.93
N ILE A 228 2.81 9.83 1.05
CA ILE A 228 3.32 11.19 0.79
C ILE A 228 4.54 11.50 1.68
N SER A 229 4.47 11.16 2.96
CA SER A 229 5.54 11.43 3.91
C SER A 229 6.80 10.63 3.57
N LEU A 230 6.66 9.33 3.29
CA LEU A 230 7.76 8.47 2.87
C LEU A 230 8.40 8.98 1.58
N ILE A 231 7.60 9.37 0.59
CA ILE A 231 8.12 9.98 -0.64
C ILE A 231 8.96 11.22 -0.32
N TYR A 232 8.49 12.12 0.56
CA TYR A 232 9.25 13.30 0.93
C TYR A 232 10.53 12.98 1.71
N ILE A 233 10.54 11.93 2.54
CA ILE A 233 11.76 11.43 3.20
C ILE A 233 12.76 10.89 2.17
N GLU A 234 12.31 10.06 1.23
CA GLU A 234 13.14 9.54 0.13
C GLU A 234 13.72 10.66 -0.75
N GLN A 235 12.98 11.76 -0.92
CA GLN A 235 13.45 12.95 -1.62
C GLN A 235 14.34 13.87 -0.75
N ASN A 236 14.67 13.49 0.48
CA ASN A 236 15.41 14.28 1.46
C ASN A 236 14.76 15.66 1.74
N LYS A 237 13.43 15.69 1.88
CA LYS A 237 12.60 16.88 2.14
C LYS A 237 11.73 16.69 3.40
N PRO A 238 12.33 16.49 4.59
CA PRO A 238 11.60 16.15 5.81
C PRO A 238 10.60 17.23 6.24
N GLU A 239 10.84 18.51 5.94
CA GLU A 239 9.92 19.61 6.24
C GLU A 239 8.59 19.46 5.49
N LYS A 240 8.64 18.99 4.24
CA LYS A 240 7.44 18.75 3.44
C LYS A 240 6.66 17.54 3.91
N ALA A 241 7.35 16.52 4.42
CA ALA A 241 6.69 15.36 5.05
C ALA A 241 5.88 15.81 6.29
N ILE A 242 6.49 16.63 7.15
CA ILE A 242 5.83 17.18 8.35
C ILE A 242 4.64 18.06 7.96
N GLU A 243 4.77 18.92 6.94
CA GLU A 243 3.69 19.77 6.45
C GLU A 243 2.51 18.95 5.90
N ALA A 244 2.80 17.93 5.09
CA ALA A 244 1.78 17.03 4.53
C ALA A 244 1.02 16.28 5.63
N MET A 245 1.75 15.77 6.62
CA MET A 245 1.15 15.07 7.78
C MET A 245 0.27 16.02 8.61
N LYS A 246 0.72 17.25 8.83
CA LYS A 246 -0.06 18.27 9.53
C LYS A 246 -1.37 18.58 8.79
N ARG A 247 -1.36 18.73 7.47
CA ARG A 247 -2.57 18.95 6.67
C ARG A 247 -3.53 17.76 6.79
N ALA A 248 -3.04 16.54 6.63
CA ALA A 248 -3.88 15.35 6.77
C ALA A 248 -4.56 15.27 8.15
N LYS A 249 -3.84 15.67 9.22
CA LYS A 249 -4.36 15.63 10.60
C LYS A 249 -5.37 16.71 10.91
N GLN A 250 -5.30 17.86 10.24
CA GLN A 250 -6.33 18.90 10.36
C GLN A 250 -7.68 18.42 9.87
N GLU A 251 -7.70 17.62 8.80
CA GLU A 251 -8.94 17.08 8.23
C GLU A 251 -9.46 15.87 9.03
N ASN A 252 -8.56 15.06 9.62
CA ASN A 252 -8.92 13.82 10.31
C ASN A 252 -8.17 13.65 11.66
N PRO A 253 -8.46 14.47 12.69
CA PRO A 253 -7.66 14.53 13.91
C PRO A 253 -7.71 13.27 14.78
N ASP A 254 -8.75 12.45 14.64
CA ASP A 254 -8.98 11.24 15.43
C ASP A 254 -8.69 9.93 14.67
N ASP A 255 -8.22 10.01 13.41
CA ASP A 255 -7.87 8.84 12.61
C ASP A 255 -6.59 8.19 13.17
N VAL A 256 -6.75 7.01 13.78
CA VAL A 256 -5.65 6.24 14.38
C VAL A 256 -4.62 5.82 13.33
N ALA A 257 -5.03 5.50 12.09
CA ALA A 257 -4.10 5.14 11.03
C ALA A 257 -3.23 6.34 10.64
N LEU A 258 -3.80 7.54 10.69
CA LEU A 258 -3.05 8.77 10.46
C LEU A 258 -2.10 9.10 11.63
N MET A 259 -2.53 8.88 12.88
CA MET A 259 -1.65 9.01 14.04
C MET A 259 -0.47 8.04 13.95
N GLN A 260 -0.71 6.80 13.51
CA GLN A 260 0.34 5.81 13.27
C GLN A 260 1.31 6.27 12.19
N ALA A 261 0.81 6.85 11.09
CA ALA A 261 1.65 7.41 10.04
C ALA A 261 2.50 8.61 10.54
N GLU A 262 1.95 9.46 11.40
CA GLU A 262 2.69 10.56 12.04
C GLU A 262 3.79 10.03 12.96
N ALA A 263 3.50 9.00 13.76
CA ALA A 263 4.50 8.32 14.57
C ALA A 263 5.63 7.76 13.70
N ASP A 264 5.31 6.95 12.69
CA ASP A 264 6.30 6.38 11.75
C ASP A 264 7.19 7.46 11.12
N LEU A 265 6.62 8.61 10.74
CA LEU A 265 7.39 9.76 10.24
C LEU A 265 8.41 10.24 11.28
N TYR A 266 8.00 10.51 12.51
CA TYR A 266 8.92 10.99 13.54
C TYR A 266 9.95 9.94 13.96
N TYR A 267 9.61 8.66 13.90
CA TYR A 267 10.56 7.57 14.09
C TYR A 267 11.66 7.59 13.02
N ASN A 268 11.27 7.71 11.75
CA ASN A 268 12.21 7.81 10.62
C ASN A 268 13.09 9.06 10.68
N LEU A 269 12.56 10.16 11.23
CA LEU A 269 13.32 11.39 11.48
C LEU A 269 14.23 11.30 12.72
N GLY A 270 14.23 10.19 13.45
CA GLY A 270 14.98 10.01 14.70
C GLY A 270 14.43 10.81 15.89
N ASN A 271 13.26 11.45 15.75
CA ASN A 271 12.61 12.18 16.83
C ASN A 271 11.79 11.23 17.70
N ILE A 272 12.50 10.39 18.47
CA ILE A 272 11.89 9.36 19.33
C ILE A 272 10.99 9.96 20.41
N LYS A 273 11.29 11.18 20.88
CA LYS A 273 10.42 11.89 21.83
C LYS A 273 9.04 12.14 21.23
N LYS A 274 8.99 12.69 20.00
CA LYS A 274 7.71 12.97 19.34
C LYS A 274 6.95 11.70 18.98
N TYR A 275 7.66 10.67 18.55
CA TYR A 275 7.11 9.33 18.37
C TYR A 275 6.42 8.83 19.64
N ASN A 276 7.09 8.92 20.81
CA ASN A 276 6.55 8.44 22.07
C ASN A 276 5.30 9.23 22.52
N GLU A 277 5.26 10.55 22.29
CA GLU A 277 4.06 11.38 22.55
C GLU A 277 2.85 10.90 21.73
N ILE A 278 3.05 10.64 20.44
CA ILE A 278 1.97 10.21 19.53
C ILE A 278 1.52 8.79 19.87
N MET A 279 2.46 7.86 20.06
CA MET A 279 2.14 6.48 20.45
C MET A 279 1.40 6.40 21.80
N SER A 280 1.70 7.30 22.74
CA SER A 280 0.96 7.38 24.01
C SER A 280 -0.50 7.80 23.77
N SER A 281 -0.73 8.75 22.85
CA SER A 281 -2.07 9.16 22.46
C SER A 281 -2.84 8.04 21.74
N ILE A 282 -2.14 7.20 20.95
CA ILE A 282 -2.73 6.01 20.32
C ILE A 282 -3.11 4.98 21.39
N ALA A 283 -2.27 4.78 22.40
CA ALA A 283 -2.53 3.85 23.50
C ALA A 283 -3.78 4.24 24.32
N GLU A 284 -4.03 5.54 24.48
CA GLU A 284 -5.25 6.04 25.13
C GLU A 284 -6.52 5.70 24.33
N LYS A 285 -6.45 5.71 23.00
CA LYS A 285 -7.56 5.35 22.10
C LYS A 285 -7.74 3.84 21.98
N ASN A 286 -6.64 3.09 21.96
CA ASN A 286 -6.60 1.64 21.79
C ASN A 286 -5.91 0.95 22.98
N PRO A 287 -6.53 0.97 24.19
CA PRO A 287 -5.89 0.47 25.41
C PRO A 287 -5.68 -1.05 25.45
N ASN A 288 -6.20 -1.78 24.46
CA ASN A 288 -6.13 -3.24 24.37
C ASN A 288 -5.25 -3.73 23.21
N ASP A 289 -4.54 -2.83 22.52
CA ASP A 289 -3.62 -3.22 21.44
C ASP A 289 -2.21 -3.50 22.03
N PRO A 290 -1.78 -4.77 22.11
CA PRO A 290 -0.47 -5.12 22.68
C PRO A 290 0.70 -4.54 21.87
N ILE A 291 0.53 -4.34 20.55
CA ILE A 291 1.57 -3.83 19.66
C ILE A 291 1.91 -2.38 20.01
N VAL A 292 0.91 -1.58 20.37
CA VAL A 292 1.10 -0.17 20.77
C VAL A 292 1.98 -0.09 22.02
N PHE A 293 1.71 -0.92 23.03
CA PHE A 293 2.52 -0.97 24.25
C PHE A 293 3.92 -1.52 24.02
N TYR A 294 4.06 -2.53 23.15
CA TYR A 294 5.38 -3.02 22.75
C TYR A 294 6.23 -1.91 22.12
N ASN A 295 5.66 -1.15 21.18
CA ASN A 295 6.31 -0.03 20.51
C ASN A 295 6.64 1.14 21.47
N LEU A 296 5.78 1.40 22.45
CA LEU A 296 6.09 2.33 23.55
C LEU A 296 7.28 1.84 24.40
N GLY A 297 7.41 0.53 24.58
CA GLY A 297 8.57 -0.09 25.22
C GLY A 297 9.86 0.15 24.43
N VAL A 298 9.83 -0.15 23.12
CA VAL A 298 10.98 0.05 22.21
C VAL A 298 11.42 1.51 22.18
N SER A 299 10.48 2.45 22.13
CA SER A 299 10.82 3.88 22.13
C SER A 299 11.33 4.39 23.47
N ALA A 300 10.81 3.90 24.60
CA ALA A 300 11.34 4.21 25.91
C ALA A 300 12.77 3.68 26.08
N GLU A 301 13.06 2.48 25.58
CA GLU A 301 14.41 1.89 25.59
C GLU A 301 15.40 2.72 24.76
N LYS A 302 15.00 3.21 23.58
CA LYS A 302 15.78 4.15 22.77
C LYS A 302 16.03 5.50 23.44
N LEU A 303 15.20 5.87 24.41
CA LEU A 303 15.36 7.05 25.25
C LEU A 303 16.11 6.76 26.56
N GLU A 304 16.63 5.53 26.71
CA GLU A 304 17.31 5.03 27.92
C GLU A 304 16.42 5.05 29.19
N ASP A 305 15.09 5.16 29.02
CA ASP A 305 14.10 5.04 30.10
C ASP A 305 13.71 3.56 30.26
N PHE A 306 14.65 2.78 30.81
CA PHE A 306 14.50 1.33 30.96
C PHE A 306 13.35 0.92 31.89
N ASP A 307 13.03 1.74 32.90
CA ASP A 307 11.92 1.49 33.81
C ASP A 307 10.57 1.62 33.09
N LYS A 308 10.40 2.69 32.31
CA LYS A 308 9.20 2.85 31.47
C LYS A 308 9.15 1.76 30.39
N ALA A 309 10.28 1.44 29.76
CA ALA A 309 10.34 0.40 28.72
C ALA A 309 9.83 -0.94 29.26
N LYS A 310 10.36 -1.37 30.42
CA LYS A 310 9.91 -2.59 31.09
C LYS A 310 8.42 -2.57 31.42
N LYS A 311 7.89 -1.46 31.94
CA LYS A 311 6.46 -1.32 32.25
C LYS A 311 5.58 -1.46 31.00
N MET A 312 6.01 -0.88 29.87
CA MET A 312 5.26 -0.96 28.61
C MET A 312 5.32 -2.37 28.01
N TYR A 313 6.48 -3.03 28.03
CA TYR A 313 6.59 -4.44 27.61
C TYR A 313 5.75 -5.37 28.50
N GLN A 314 5.71 -5.14 29.82
CA GLN A 314 4.83 -5.88 30.73
C GLN A 314 3.35 -5.70 30.34
N LYS A 315 2.95 -4.48 29.99
CA LYS A 315 1.58 -4.23 29.53
C LYS A 315 1.27 -4.96 28.21
N ALA A 316 2.22 -5.00 27.28
CA ALA A 316 2.09 -5.77 26.06
C ALA A 316 1.89 -7.27 26.36
N ILE A 317 2.67 -7.83 27.28
CA ILE A 317 2.57 -9.24 27.72
C ILE A 317 1.22 -9.54 28.41
N GLU A 318 0.69 -8.60 29.21
CA GLU A 318 -0.64 -8.75 29.82
C GLU A 318 -1.75 -8.88 28.78
N LEU A 319 -1.61 -8.19 27.65
CA LEU A 319 -2.58 -8.16 26.55
C LEU A 319 -2.36 -9.31 25.55
N ASP A 320 -1.10 -9.68 25.32
CA ASP A 320 -0.68 -10.79 24.47
C ASP A 320 0.45 -11.60 25.15
N PRO A 321 0.08 -12.68 25.85
CA PRO A 321 1.05 -13.57 26.51
C PRO A 321 1.95 -14.37 25.56
N GLU A 322 1.70 -14.34 24.24
CA GLU A 322 2.48 -15.06 23.23
C GLU A 322 3.52 -14.16 22.55
N MET A 323 3.63 -12.89 22.97
CA MET A 323 4.56 -11.93 22.40
C MET A 323 6.02 -12.17 22.85
N ALA A 324 6.70 -13.16 22.25
CA ALA A 324 8.08 -13.55 22.55
C ALA A 324 9.06 -12.36 22.61
N ASN A 325 8.91 -11.41 21.68
CA ASN A 325 9.77 -10.22 21.61
C ASN A 325 9.71 -9.34 22.86
N ALA A 326 8.54 -9.21 23.50
CA ALA A 326 8.39 -8.42 24.72
C ALA A 326 9.13 -9.07 25.89
N TYR A 327 9.06 -10.39 26.02
CA TYR A 327 9.84 -11.14 27.03
C TYR A 327 11.34 -10.98 26.79
N ASN A 328 11.78 -11.11 25.54
CA ASN A 328 13.19 -10.98 25.16
C ASN A 328 13.74 -9.57 25.47
N ASN A 329 12.97 -8.51 25.20
CA ASN A 329 13.41 -7.14 25.47
C ASN A 329 13.47 -6.84 26.98
N ILE A 330 12.52 -7.36 27.79
CA ILE A 330 12.63 -7.25 29.25
C ILE A 330 13.88 -7.98 29.77
N ALA A 331 14.17 -9.18 29.25
CA ALA A 331 15.40 -9.90 29.60
C ALA A 331 16.65 -9.08 29.23
N SER A 332 16.65 -8.47 28.05
CA SER A 332 17.75 -7.62 27.56
C SER A 332 17.98 -6.40 28.46
N ILE A 333 16.91 -5.73 28.93
CA ILE A 333 17.01 -4.64 29.90
C ILE A 333 17.65 -5.12 31.21
N ILE A 334 17.24 -6.28 31.71
CA ILE A 334 17.81 -6.85 32.95
C ILE A 334 19.29 -7.19 32.77
N LEU A 335 19.67 -7.73 31.61
CA LEU A 335 21.06 -8.06 31.26
C LEU A 335 21.91 -6.79 31.03
N ALA A 336 21.33 -5.68 30.61
CA ALA A 336 22.03 -4.39 30.53
C ALA A 336 22.41 -3.90 31.94
N LYS A 337 21.50 -4.01 32.91
CA LYS A 337 21.79 -3.71 34.32
C LYS A 337 22.90 -4.61 34.90
N ASP A 338 22.93 -5.88 34.51
CA ASP A 338 24.02 -6.80 34.88
C ASP A 338 25.39 -6.32 34.38
N ARG A 339 25.44 -5.79 33.15
CA ARG A 339 26.65 -5.22 32.57
C ARG A 339 27.13 -4.01 33.36
N GLU A 340 26.23 -3.09 33.73
CA GLU A 340 26.57 -1.93 34.56
C GLU A 340 27.18 -2.33 35.91
N ILE A 341 26.57 -3.30 36.61
CA ILE A 341 27.10 -3.83 37.87
C ILE A 341 28.50 -4.44 37.65
N THR A 342 28.69 -5.18 36.56
CA THR A 342 29.98 -5.79 36.22
C THR A 342 31.05 -4.73 35.95
N GLU A 343 30.71 -3.65 35.25
CA GLU A 343 31.63 -2.54 35.02
C GLU A 343 32.00 -1.81 36.31
N GLU A 344 31.06 -1.66 37.25
CA GLU A 344 31.35 -1.12 38.58
C GLU A 344 32.29 -2.04 39.36
N MET A 345 32.03 -3.35 39.36
CA MET A 345 32.88 -4.35 40.02
C MET A 345 34.33 -4.33 39.49
N ASN A 346 34.51 -4.19 38.17
CA ASN A 346 35.83 -4.18 37.53
C ASN A 346 36.67 -2.94 37.86
N LYS A 347 36.07 -1.88 38.40
CA LYS A 347 36.77 -0.64 38.80
C LYS A 347 37.30 -0.70 40.24
N LEU A 348 36.94 -1.74 41.00
CA LEU A 348 37.31 -1.86 42.41
C LEU A 348 38.75 -2.38 42.58
N GLY A 349 39.48 -1.79 43.52
CA GLY A 349 40.79 -2.25 43.96
C GLY A 349 40.72 -3.41 44.97
N MET A 350 41.80 -3.60 45.72
CA MET A 350 41.95 -4.70 46.69
C MET A 350 41.89 -4.25 48.16
N SER A 351 41.48 -3.00 48.45
CA SER A 351 41.34 -2.57 49.84
C SER A 351 40.21 -3.31 50.56
N PRO A 352 40.24 -3.47 51.89
CA PRO A 352 39.17 -4.16 52.63
C PRO A 352 37.76 -3.61 52.37
N ALA A 353 37.64 -2.29 52.15
CA ALA A 353 36.37 -1.65 51.82
C ALA A 353 35.90 -1.98 50.40
N GLU A 354 36.81 -1.99 49.43
CA GLU A 354 36.51 -2.35 48.04
C GLU A 354 36.19 -3.84 47.87
N THR A 355 36.90 -4.72 48.57
CA THR A 355 36.59 -6.15 48.61
C THR A 355 35.18 -6.40 49.15
N LYS A 356 34.80 -5.72 50.23
CA LYS A 356 33.44 -5.79 50.76
C LYS A 356 32.40 -5.31 49.74
N LYS A 357 32.66 -4.18 49.08
CA LYS A 357 31.78 -3.64 48.03
C LYS A 357 31.67 -4.60 46.84
N TYR A 358 32.75 -5.27 46.46
CA TYR A 358 32.75 -6.29 45.41
C TYR A 358 31.82 -7.46 45.76
N ASP A 359 31.87 -7.95 46.99
CA ASP A 359 30.99 -9.04 47.44
C ASP A 359 29.51 -8.63 47.44
N GLU A 360 29.20 -7.39 47.84
CA GLU A 360 27.86 -6.82 47.79
C GLU A 360 27.34 -6.72 46.34
N LEU A 361 28.13 -6.17 45.43
CA LEU A 361 27.77 -6.07 44.01
C LEU A 361 27.65 -7.45 43.36
N LYS A 362 28.48 -8.42 43.73
CA LYS A 362 28.38 -9.80 43.26
C LYS A 362 27.05 -10.43 43.68
N ALA A 363 26.61 -10.21 44.93
CA ALA A 363 25.31 -10.69 45.40
C ALA A 363 24.15 -9.99 44.68
N GLU A 364 24.24 -8.68 44.45
CA GLU A 364 23.26 -7.92 43.66
C GLU A 364 23.18 -8.43 42.22
N LYS A 365 24.33 -8.64 41.56
CA LYS A 365 24.45 -9.18 40.21
C LYS A 365 23.67 -10.49 40.06
N ILE A 366 23.94 -11.45 40.95
CA ILE A 366 23.24 -12.75 40.94
C ILE A 366 21.72 -12.57 41.15
N LYS A 367 21.31 -11.65 42.01
CA LYS A 367 19.89 -11.34 42.21
C LYS A 367 19.25 -10.78 40.94
N VAL A 368 19.92 -9.84 40.25
CA VAL A 368 19.46 -9.25 38.99
C VAL A 368 19.34 -10.31 37.90
N LEU A 369 20.38 -11.13 37.68
CA LEU A 369 20.38 -12.20 36.68
C LEU A 369 19.24 -13.21 36.90
N LYS A 370 18.97 -13.59 38.15
CA LYS A 370 17.85 -14.49 38.47
C LYS A 370 16.48 -13.92 38.04
N THR A 371 16.32 -12.60 37.98
CA THR A 371 15.06 -11.99 37.52
C THR A 371 14.88 -12.08 35.99
N ALA A 372 15.95 -12.30 35.21
CA ALA A 372 15.86 -12.48 33.75
C ALA A 372 15.40 -13.90 33.36
N VAL A 373 15.69 -14.91 34.21
CA VAL A 373 15.38 -16.33 33.96
C VAL A 373 13.94 -16.58 33.50
N PRO A 374 12.87 -16.11 34.18
CA PRO A 374 11.50 -16.38 33.74
C PRO A 374 11.20 -15.80 32.34
N TYR A 375 11.74 -14.61 32.02
CA TYR A 375 11.54 -13.99 30.71
C TYR A 375 12.30 -14.72 29.60
N LEU A 376 13.55 -15.13 29.87
CA LEU A 376 14.33 -15.94 28.92
C LEU A 376 13.68 -17.31 28.66
N LYS A 377 13.21 -17.99 29.72
CA LYS A 377 12.48 -19.25 29.57
C LYS A 377 11.23 -19.08 28.70
N LYS A 378 10.43 -18.05 28.95
CA LYS A 378 9.21 -17.79 28.17
C LYS A 378 9.52 -17.38 26.72
N THR A 379 10.61 -16.64 26.50
CA THR A 379 11.11 -16.33 25.16
C THR A 379 11.43 -17.61 24.39
N ILE A 380 12.17 -18.55 25.00
CA ILE A 380 12.56 -19.82 24.36
C ILE A 380 11.35 -20.74 24.13
N GLU A 381 10.38 -20.72 25.05
CA GLU A 381 9.13 -21.47 24.91
C GLU A 381 8.32 -21.00 23.68
N LEU A 382 8.23 -19.68 23.47
CA LEU A 382 7.48 -19.07 22.38
C LEU A 382 8.27 -19.01 21.06
N ASP A 383 9.58 -18.86 21.15
CA ASP A 383 10.53 -18.82 20.03
C ASP A 383 11.69 -19.78 20.29
N SER A 384 11.48 -21.05 19.90
CA SER A 384 12.49 -22.11 20.02
C SER A 384 13.72 -21.91 19.12
N THR A 385 13.74 -20.89 18.26
CA THR A 385 14.88 -20.56 17.40
C THR A 385 15.75 -19.44 17.99
N ASN A 386 15.37 -18.87 19.13
CA ASN A 386 16.10 -17.78 19.79
C ASN A 386 17.36 -18.27 20.52
N ILE A 387 18.40 -18.60 19.75
CA ILE A 387 19.69 -19.09 20.27
C ILE A 387 20.34 -18.08 21.24
N ASN A 388 20.12 -16.78 21.04
CA ASN A 388 20.67 -15.76 21.93
C ASN A 388 20.05 -15.84 23.34
N ALA A 389 18.72 -15.95 23.45
CA ALA A 389 18.04 -16.15 24.73
C ALA A 389 18.53 -17.43 25.42
N MET A 390 18.73 -18.53 24.67
CA MET A 390 19.30 -19.76 25.20
C MET A 390 20.73 -19.55 25.73
N LYS A 391 21.61 -18.90 24.97
CA LYS A 391 22.99 -18.61 25.40
C LYS A 391 23.03 -17.79 26.69
N TYR A 392 22.16 -16.78 26.82
CA TYR A 392 22.05 -16.00 28.06
C TYR A 392 21.53 -16.83 29.22
N LEU A 393 20.48 -17.63 29.02
CA LEU A 393 19.92 -18.48 30.07
C LEU A 393 20.94 -19.51 30.56
N LYS A 394 21.68 -20.13 29.64
CA LYS A 394 22.79 -21.03 29.96
C LYS A 394 23.87 -20.34 30.80
N SER A 395 24.29 -19.15 30.39
CA SER A 395 25.30 -18.37 31.12
C SER A 395 24.84 -18.07 32.56
N ILE A 396 23.56 -17.71 32.74
CA ILE A 396 22.99 -17.47 34.06
C ILE A 396 23.07 -18.73 34.91
N TYR A 397 22.66 -19.89 34.37
CA TYR A 397 22.71 -21.16 35.12
C TYR A 397 24.13 -21.54 35.55
N TYR A 398 25.16 -21.31 34.73
CA TYR A 398 26.54 -21.50 35.18
C TYR A 398 26.94 -20.53 36.31
N GLN A 399 26.54 -19.26 36.21
CA GLN A 399 26.83 -18.26 37.25
C GLN A 399 26.09 -18.54 38.56
N THR A 400 24.93 -19.19 38.51
CA THR A 400 24.14 -19.58 39.68
C THR A 400 24.41 -21.01 40.17
N GLN A 401 25.40 -21.70 39.60
CA GLN A 401 25.78 -23.09 39.91
C GLN A 401 24.67 -24.13 39.64
N GLU A 402 23.79 -23.84 38.69
CA GLU A 402 22.70 -24.72 38.24
C GLU A 402 23.14 -25.51 36.98
N ASN A 403 24.27 -26.21 37.07
CA ASN A 403 24.94 -26.84 35.92
C ASN A 403 24.04 -27.81 35.13
N ASP A 404 23.23 -28.62 35.82
CA ASP A 404 22.32 -29.57 35.17
C ASP A 404 21.35 -28.85 34.22
N LYS A 405 20.83 -27.68 34.62
CA LYS A 405 19.96 -26.86 33.78
C LYS A 405 20.72 -26.21 32.62
N ALA A 406 21.99 -25.85 32.82
CA ALA A 406 22.83 -25.34 31.75
C ALA A 406 23.03 -26.38 30.63
N GLU A 407 23.25 -27.64 31.01
CA GLU A 407 23.38 -28.77 30.07
C GLU A 407 22.09 -29.06 29.29
N GLU A 408 20.91 -28.87 29.92
CA GLU A 408 19.63 -28.93 29.21
C GLU A 408 19.54 -27.86 28.10
N ILE A 409 19.98 -26.63 28.40
CA ILE A 409 19.96 -25.55 27.40
C ILE A 409 20.96 -25.83 26.25
N ASP A 410 22.10 -26.46 26.52
CA ASP A 410 23.04 -26.86 25.45
C ASP A 410 22.40 -27.83 24.43
N LYS A 411 21.50 -28.70 24.87
CA LYS A 411 20.75 -29.58 23.96
C LYS A 411 19.79 -28.76 23.09
N LEU A 412 19.05 -27.84 23.69
CA LEU A 412 18.14 -26.95 22.95
C LEU A 412 18.87 -26.09 21.92
N ILE A 413 20.08 -25.59 22.23
CA ILE A 413 20.89 -24.83 21.28
C ILE A 413 21.24 -25.69 20.06
N LYS A 414 21.71 -26.92 20.27
CA LYS A 414 22.05 -27.84 19.16
C LYS A 414 20.84 -28.18 18.30
N GLU A 415 19.68 -28.37 18.93
CA GLU A 415 18.42 -28.62 18.22
C GLU A 415 17.92 -27.40 17.43
N ALA A 416 18.18 -26.19 17.90
CA ALA A 416 17.83 -24.96 17.18
C ALA A 416 18.78 -24.71 16.00
N GLU A 417 20.08 -24.94 16.19
CA GLU A 417 21.11 -24.80 15.14
C GLU A 417 20.84 -25.75 13.96
N SER A 418 20.45 -27.01 14.23
CA SER A 418 20.15 -27.98 13.17
C SER A 418 18.87 -27.69 12.37
N LYS A 419 18.00 -26.79 12.85
CA LYS A 419 16.81 -26.34 12.10
C LYS A 419 17.08 -25.16 11.18
N GLN A 420 18.25 -24.53 11.29
CA GLN A 420 18.67 -23.39 10.46
C GLN A 420 19.54 -23.81 9.26
N GLU A 421 20.01 -25.06 9.26
CA GLU A 421 20.67 -25.74 8.13
C GLU A 421 19.65 -26.39 7.19
#